data_AF-A0A1B8QK53-F1
#
_entry.id   AF-A0A1B8QK53-F1
#
_cell.length_a   1.000
_cell.length_b   1.000
_cell.length_c   1.000
_cell.angle_alpha   90.00
_cell.angle_beta   90.00
_cell.angle_gamma   90.00
#
_symmetry.space_group_name_H-M   'P 1'
#
loop_
_entity.id
_entity.type
_entity.pdbx_description
1 polymer ?
#
loop_
_entity_poly.entity_id
_entity_poly.type
_entity_poly.pdbx_seq_one_letter_code
_entity_poly.pdbx_strand_id
1 'polypeptide(L)'
;MQNIRAFEMDLDISGSEFKTIVHAVATNENRAEFARRSIYTSQTDANSKNDKTIDGKYRLEKGFLGAHSDIGGGYKDGDLSDVTLVWMANEANKLYKSQSTKTEIKLNTNNKRISNPIVHDSIGVERAAGTIIFGPSRQFRWAGAENGSIE
;
A
#
# COMPACT_ATOMS: atom_id res chain seq x y z
N MET A 1 -20.14 23.55 -19.55
CA MET A 1 -18.74 23.17 -19.27
C MET A 1 -18.78 21.95 -18.37
N GLN A 2 -18.48 20.76 -18.90
CA GLN A 2 -18.23 19.60 -18.04
C GLN A 2 -16.97 19.90 -17.23
N ASN A 3 -17.06 19.73 -15.91
CA ASN A 3 -15.94 19.94 -15.02
C ASN A 3 -14.90 18.85 -15.28
N ILE A 4 -13.90 19.16 -16.09
CA ILE A 4 -12.81 18.26 -16.49
C ILE A 4 -11.88 17.89 -15.32
N ARG A 5 -12.19 18.34 -14.09
CA ARG A 5 -11.52 17.93 -12.84
C ARG A 5 -12.26 16.81 -12.09
N ALA A 6 -13.45 16.41 -12.53
CA ALA A 6 -14.17 15.27 -11.97
C ALA A 6 -13.83 14.00 -12.76
N PHE A 7 -12.57 13.57 -12.72
CA PHE A 7 -12.26 12.17 -12.99
C PHE A 7 -12.40 11.44 -11.66
N GLU A 8 -13.64 11.15 -11.26
CA GLU A 8 -13.94 10.28 -10.13
C GLU A 8 -13.65 8.85 -10.57
N MET A 9 -12.38 8.46 -10.47
CA MET A 9 -12.01 7.05 -10.55
C MET A 9 -12.49 6.39 -9.26
N ASP A 10 -13.49 5.53 -9.39
CA ASP A 10 -13.91 4.66 -8.30
C ASP A 10 -12.74 3.75 -7.93
N LEU A 11 -12.22 3.95 -6.72
CA LEU A 11 -11.14 3.17 -6.14
C LEU A 11 -11.65 2.23 -5.05
N ASP A 12 -12.96 2.14 -4.85
CA ASP A 12 -13.56 1.12 -4.02
C ASP A 12 -13.47 -0.25 -4.71
N ILE A 13 -12.79 -1.17 -4.04
CA ILE A 13 -12.60 -2.55 -4.48
C ILE A 13 -13.42 -3.53 -3.63
N SER A 14 -14.31 -3.03 -2.76
CA SER A 14 -15.20 -3.85 -1.92
C SER A 14 -16.10 -4.75 -2.77
N GLY A 15 -16.60 -4.24 -3.90
CA GLY A 15 -17.39 -4.97 -4.89
C GLY A 15 -16.57 -5.79 -5.89
N SER A 16 -15.23 -5.76 -5.83
CA SER A 16 -14.39 -6.39 -6.86
C SER A 16 -14.48 -7.92 -6.87
N GLU A 17 -14.30 -8.51 -8.06
CA GLU A 17 -14.29 -9.96 -8.26
C GLU A 17 -12.97 -10.65 -7.85
N PHE A 18 -11.96 -9.88 -7.46
CA PHE A 18 -10.69 -10.42 -7.01
C PHE A 18 -10.90 -11.31 -5.78
N LYS A 19 -10.46 -12.57 -5.84
CA LYS A 19 -10.59 -13.49 -4.69
C LYS A 19 -9.61 -13.18 -3.56
N THR A 20 -8.47 -12.59 -3.88
CA THR A 20 -7.46 -12.22 -2.90
C THR A 20 -6.92 -10.84 -3.21
N ILE A 21 -6.88 -9.95 -2.22
CA ILE A 21 -6.19 -8.66 -2.30
C ILE A 21 -5.32 -8.52 -1.07
N VAL A 22 -4.07 -8.14 -1.29
CA VAL A 22 -3.07 -7.90 -0.25
C VAL A 22 -2.46 -6.53 -0.49
N HIS A 23 -2.43 -5.69 0.53
CA HIS A 23 -2.00 -4.31 0.45
C HIS A 23 -1.00 -3.99 1.58
N ALA A 24 0.19 -3.52 1.20
CA ALA A 24 1.20 -3.04 2.13
C ALA A 24 1.16 -1.51 2.18
N VAL A 25 1.05 -0.93 3.38
CA VAL A 25 0.86 0.51 3.57
C VAL A 25 2.03 1.12 4.33
N ALA A 26 2.58 2.22 3.82
CA ALA A 26 3.63 2.99 4.49
C ALA A 26 3.10 3.77 5.70
N THR A 27 3.71 3.64 6.88
CA THR A 27 3.29 4.40 8.06
C THR A 27 3.95 5.78 8.17
N ASN A 28 5.10 5.99 7.51
CA ASN A 28 5.89 7.24 7.54
C ASN A 28 5.85 7.98 6.20
N GLU A 29 4.78 7.79 5.42
CA GLU A 29 4.48 8.62 4.27
C GLU A 29 3.58 9.79 4.72
N ASN A 30 4.13 11.00 4.65
CA ASN A 30 3.51 12.21 5.13
C ASN A 30 3.50 13.36 4.08
N ARG A 31 3.60 13.06 2.78
CA ARG A 31 3.41 14.03 1.69
C ARG A 31 1.94 14.15 1.30
N ALA A 32 1.46 15.37 1.04
CA ALA A 32 0.07 15.67 0.71
C ALA A 32 -0.45 14.95 -0.53
N GLU A 33 0.41 14.77 -1.53
CA GLU A 33 0.11 14.13 -2.80
C GLU A 33 0.14 12.60 -2.71
N PHE A 34 0.66 12.05 -1.61
CA PHE A 34 0.81 10.61 -1.37
C PHE A 34 -0.08 10.13 -0.23
N ALA A 35 -1.30 10.67 -0.16
CA ALA A 35 -2.29 10.25 0.81
C ALA A 35 -2.49 8.73 0.73
N ARG A 36 -2.33 8.07 1.86
CA ARG A 36 -2.49 6.62 1.97
C ARG A 36 -3.97 6.32 1.78
N ARG A 37 -4.29 5.36 0.92
CA ARG A 37 -5.67 4.93 0.68
C ARG A 37 -5.84 3.49 1.10
N SER A 38 -6.75 3.26 2.05
CA SER A 38 -7.12 1.91 2.45
C SER A 38 -7.82 1.18 1.32
N ILE A 39 -7.71 -0.15 1.29
CA ILE A 39 -8.58 -1.03 0.50
C ILE A 39 -9.99 -1.16 1.08
N TYR A 40 -10.22 -0.65 2.29
CA TYR A 40 -11.52 -0.65 2.97
C TYR A 40 -12.22 0.70 2.83
N THR A 41 -13.55 0.70 2.96
CA THR A 41 -14.37 1.91 2.86
C THR A 41 -14.63 2.61 4.19
N SER A 42 -14.32 1.96 5.32
CA SER A 42 -14.43 2.54 6.67
C SER A 42 -13.63 1.73 7.70
N GLN A 43 -13.45 2.28 8.91
CA GLN A 43 -12.85 1.57 10.03
C GLN A 43 -13.65 0.31 10.43
N THR A 44 -14.97 0.41 10.41
CA THR A 44 -15.86 -0.73 10.68
C THR A 44 -15.65 -1.85 9.68
N ASP A 45 -15.53 -1.50 8.40
CA ASP A 45 -15.25 -2.45 7.33
C ASP A 45 -13.89 -3.14 7.54
N ALA A 46 -12.84 -2.37 7.79
CA ALA A 46 -11.51 -2.88 8.09
C ALA A 46 -11.51 -3.84 9.31
N ASN A 47 -12.14 -3.46 10.42
CA ASN A 47 -12.22 -4.30 11.61
C ASN A 47 -12.96 -5.63 11.35
N SER A 48 -13.99 -5.59 10.50
CA SER A 48 -14.79 -6.76 10.20
C SER A 48 -14.14 -7.70 9.19
N LYS A 49 -13.40 -7.18 8.20
CA LYS A 49 -12.90 -7.94 7.03
C LYS A 49 -11.40 -8.18 6.98
N ASN A 50 -10.58 -7.39 7.68
CA ASN A 50 -9.12 -7.49 7.54
C ASN A 50 -8.58 -8.82 8.05
N ASP A 51 -7.68 -9.41 7.27
CA ASP A 51 -7.08 -10.73 7.48
C ASP A 51 -8.12 -11.86 7.62
N LYS A 52 -9.25 -11.73 6.91
CA LYS A 52 -10.34 -12.71 6.93
C LYS A 52 -10.79 -13.07 5.53
N THR A 53 -11.33 -14.28 5.40
CA THR A 53 -12.02 -14.74 4.18
C THR A 53 -13.52 -14.65 4.42
N ILE A 54 -14.20 -13.80 3.64
CA ILE A 54 -15.66 -13.62 3.70
C ILE A 54 -16.19 -13.84 2.28
N ASP A 55 -17.18 -14.71 2.13
CA ASP A 55 -17.76 -15.07 0.82
C ASP A 55 -16.72 -15.51 -0.22
N GLY A 56 -15.68 -16.23 0.24
CA GLY A 56 -14.57 -16.69 -0.60
C GLY A 56 -13.65 -15.56 -1.09
N LYS A 57 -13.73 -14.35 -0.53
CA LYS A 57 -12.85 -13.21 -0.79
C LYS A 57 -11.96 -12.96 0.44
N TYR A 58 -10.64 -13.08 0.27
CA TYR A 58 -9.64 -12.75 1.28
C TYR A 58 -9.10 -11.34 1.06
N ARG A 59 -8.99 -10.55 2.12
CA ARG A 59 -8.47 -9.18 2.12
C ARG A 59 -7.49 -8.98 3.27
N LEU A 60 -6.31 -8.45 2.97
CA LEU A 60 -5.29 -8.14 3.96
C LEU A 60 -4.66 -6.78 3.65
N GLU A 61 -4.80 -5.84 4.58
CA GLU A 61 -4.05 -4.59 4.61
C GLU A 61 -3.16 -4.58 5.84
N LYS A 62 -1.88 -4.26 5.65
CA LYS A 62 -0.90 -4.22 6.73
C LYS A 62 0.00 -2.99 6.63
N GLY A 63 0.14 -2.30 7.75
CA GLY A 63 1.07 -1.19 7.91
C GLY A 63 2.51 -1.68 8.07
N PHE A 64 3.44 -1.01 7.40
CA PHE A 64 4.87 -1.23 7.49
C PHE A 64 5.59 0.10 7.78
N LEU A 65 6.64 0.00 8.60
CA LEU A 65 7.48 1.14 8.96
C LEU A 65 8.23 1.67 7.73
N GLY A 66 8.22 2.99 7.53
CA GLY A 66 8.91 3.67 6.42
C GLY A 66 7.98 4.49 5.53
N ALA A 67 8.60 5.25 4.63
CA ALA A 67 7.93 6.09 3.62
C ALA A 67 7.51 5.27 2.39
N HIS A 68 6.89 5.90 1.40
CA HIS A 68 6.31 5.21 0.24
C HIS A 68 7.27 4.19 -0.43
N SER A 69 8.51 4.60 -0.70
CA SER A 69 9.51 3.74 -1.36
C SER A 69 10.25 2.79 -0.42
N ASP A 70 10.12 2.95 0.91
CA ASP A 70 10.57 1.91 1.85
C ASP A 70 9.66 0.69 1.80
N ILE A 71 8.40 0.87 1.37
CA ILE A 71 7.43 -0.22 1.26
C ILE A 71 7.37 -0.75 -0.17
N GLY A 72 7.31 0.14 -1.16
CA GLY A 72 7.20 -0.21 -2.58
C GLY A 72 8.53 -0.49 -3.29
N GLY A 73 9.65 -0.16 -2.65
CA GLY A 73 10.97 -0.16 -3.28
C GLY A 73 11.22 1.11 -4.12
N GLY A 74 12.49 1.37 -4.42
CA GLY A 74 12.91 2.46 -5.30
C GLY A 74 13.88 3.48 -4.67
N TYR A 75 14.17 3.38 -3.37
CA TYR A 75 15.32 4.08 -2.82
C TYR A 75 16.61 3.43 -3.33
N LYS A 76 17.61 4.26 -3.64
CA LYS A 76 18.94 3.81 -4.09
C LYS A 76 19.74 3.18 -2.95
N ASP A 77 19.35 3.46 -1.71
CA ASP A 77 20.01 3.08 -0.48
C ASP A 77 19.00 2.46 0.49
N GLY A 78 19.52 1.60 1.37
CA GLY A 78 18.73 0.79 2.27
C GLY A 78 18.13 -0.44 1.60
N ASP A 79 17.83 -1.46 2.40
CA ASP A 79 17.14 -2.69 1.96
C ASP A 79 15.82 -2.93 2.73
N LEU A 80 15.23 -1.88 3.28
CA LEU A 80 13.99 -2.00 4.07
C LEU A 80 12.81 -2.53 3.24
N SER A 81 12.73 -2.16 1.95
CA SER A 81 11.69 -2.67 1.02
C SER A 81 11.79 -4.15 0.74
N ASP A 82 12.93 -4.79 1.04
CA ASP A 82 13.04 -6.24 0.89
C ASP A 82 12.18 -6.97 1.93
N VAL A 83 11.90 -6.35 3.09
CA VAL A 83 10.97 -6.89 4.09
C VAL A 83 9.57 -7.03 3.50
N THR A 84 9.06 -5.97 2.87
CA THR A 84 7.73 -5.95 2.25
C THR A 84 7.68 -6.82 1.00
N LEU A 85 8.76 -6.87 0.21
CA LEU A 85 8.88 -7.79 -0.93
C LEU A 85 8.80 -9.25 -0.49
N VAL A 86 9.58 -9.65 0.53
CA VAL A 86 9.55 -11.01 1.08
C VAL A 86 8.18 -11.34 1.66
N TRP A 87 7.57 -10.41 2.38
CA TRP A 87 6.24 -10.60 2.92
C TRP A 87 5.19 -10.80 1.82
N MET A 88 5.16 -9.96 0.80
CA MET A 88 4.21 -10.06 -0.31
C MET A 88 4.40 -11.36 -1.11
N ALA A 89 5.66 -11.76 -1.36
CA ALA A 89 5.97 -13.04 -1.99
C ALA A 89 5.47 -14.22 -1.16
N ASN A 90 5.57 -14.15 0.17
CA ASN A 90 5.03 -15.17 1.05
C ASN A 90 3.50 -15.23 1.02
N GLU A 91 2.80 -14.09 1.01
CA GLU A 91 1.33 -14.06 0.87
C GLU A 91 0.88 -14.66 -0.48
N ALA A 92 1.56 -14.31 -1.58
CA ALA A 92 1.29 -14.92 -2.89
C ALA A 92 1.56 -16.44 -2.90
N ASN A 93 2.64 -16.89 -2.26
CA ASN A 93 2.97 -18.30 -2.16
C ASN A 93 1.96 -19.10 -1.31
N LYS A 94 1.37 -18.51 -0.28
CA LYS A 94 0.26 -19.13 0.47
C LYS A 94 -0.94 -19.38 -0.45
N LEU A 95 -1.28 -18.40 -1.30
CA LEU A 95 -2.35 -18.54 -2.28
C LEU A 95 -2.06 -19.67 -3.28
N TYR A 96 -0.87 -19.71 -3.88
CA TYR A 96 -0.50 -20.80 -4.80
C TYR A 96 -0.59 -22.18 -4.14
N LYS A 97 -0.13 -22.31 -2.89
CA LYS A 97 -0.27 -23.54 -2.12
C LYS A 97 -1.73 -23.93 -1.89
N SER A 98 -2.60 -22.98 -1.54
CA SER A 98 -4.04 -23.26 -1.38
C SER A 98 -4.73 -23.70 -2.67
N GLN A 99 -4.20 -23.30 -3.83
CA GLN A 99 -4.70 -23.68 -5.15
C GLN A 99 -4.06 -24.97 -5.68
N SER A 100 -3.24 -25.65 -4.88
CA SER A 100 -2.45 -26.82 -5.29
C SER A 100 -1.53 -26.55 -6.49
N THR A 101 -1.14 -25.29 -6.68
CA THR A 101 -0.25 -24.86 -7.76
C THR A 101 1.20 -25.17 -7.36
N LYS A 102 1.98 -25.78 -8.26
CA LYS A 102 3.42 -26.04 -8.04
C LYS A 102 4.30 -24.79 -8.19
N THR A 103 3.71 -23.66 -8.54
CA THR A 103 4.40 -22.38 -8.73
C THR A 103 4.73 -21.76 -7.38
N GLU A 104 5.94 -21.23 -7.27
CA GLU A 104 6.40 -20.48 -6.12
C GLU A 104 7.20 -19.27 -6.59
N ILE A 105 6.92 -18.11 -6.03
CA ILE A 105 7.79 -16.94 -6.14
C ILE A 105 9.03 -17.22 -5.31
N LYS A 106 10.12 -17.58 -5.99
CA LYS A 106 11.43 -17.80 -5.36
C LYS A 106 12.24 -16.51 -5.42
N LEU A 107 12.31 -15.83 -4.28
CA LEU A 107 13.25 -14.73 -4.11
C LEU A 107 14.67 -15.29 -3.98
N ASN A 108 15.64 -14.60 -4.59
CA ASN A 108 17.05 -14.93 -4.45
C ASN A 108 17.51 -14.70 -3.00
N THR A 109 18.70 -15.21 -2.64
CA THR A 109 19.23 -15.12 -1.27
C THR A 109 19.46 -13.68 -0.81
N ASN A 110 19.80 -12.78 -1.72
CA ASN A 110 20.05 -11.36 -1.40
C ASN A 110 18.74 -10.67 -1.01
N ASN A 111 17.67 -10.87 -1.77
CA ASN A 111 16.33 -10.32 -1.47
C ASN A 111 15.73 -10.86 -0.16
N LYS A 112 16.27 -11.96 0.38
CA LYS A 112 15.82 -12.53 1.67
C LYS A 112 16.63 -12.01 2.86
N ARG A 113 17.74 -11.31 2.61
CA ARG A 113 18.67 -10.86 3.65
C ARG A 113 18.54 -9.36 3.81
N ILE A 114 17.91 -8.96 4.91
CA ILE A 114 17.91 -7.57 5.36
C ILE A 114 19.21 -7.31 6.10
N SER A 115 20.00 -6.37 5.61
CA SER A 115 21.37 -6.13 6.07
C SER A 115 21.66 -4.67 6.36
N ASN A 116 20.92 -3.75 5.75
CA ASN A 116 21.03 -2.32 5.95
C ASN A 116 19.64 -1.67 5.88
N PRO A 117 18.75 -1.93 6.86
CA PRO A 117 17.41 -1.36 6.85
C PRO A 117 17.49 0.13 7.19
N ILE A 118 17.30 0.99 6.17
CA ILE A 118 17.19 2.43 6.34
C ILE A 118 15.71 2.80 6.31
N VAL A 119 15.26 3.54 7.33
CA VAL A 119 13.90 4.08 7.40
C VAL A 119 13.93 5.51 6.90
N HIS A 120 13.09 5.82 5.91
CA HIS A 120 12.84 7.17 5.47
C HIS A 120 11.53 7.70 6.08
N ASP A 121 11.51 9.01 6.34
CA ASP A 121 10.30 9.73 6.73
C ASP A 121 10.06 10.85 5.71
N SER A 122 9.05 10.67 4.86
CA SER A 122 8.75 11.62 3.79
C SER A 122 7.73 12.64 4.29
N ILE A 123 8.21 13.80 4.74
CA ILE A 123 7.38 14.97 5.05
C ILE A 123 7.54 16.00 3.92
N GLY A 124 6.41 16.57 3.45
CA GLY A 124 6.33 17.72 2.53
C GLY A 124 7.58 18.13 1.75
N VAL A 125 7.72 17.66 0.51
CA VAL A 125 8.84 18.02 -0.37
C VAL A 125 8.56 19.31 -1.13
N GLU A 126 8.94 20.48 -0.62
CA GLU A 126 8.98 21.70 -1.44
C GLU A 126 10.27 21.87 -2.26
N ARG A 127 10.16 22.53 -3.40
CA ARG A 127 11.30 22.92 -4.20
C ARG A 127 10.86 24.10 -5.13
N ALA A 128 11.49 25.29 -5.06
CA ALA A 128 11.22 26.46 -5.93
C ALA A 128 12.33 26.73 -7.00
N ALA A 129 11.96 27.24 -8.20
CA ALA A 129 12.82 27.55 -9.36
C ALA A 129 13.43 26.36 -10.18
N GLY A 130 12.61 25.37 -10.59
CA GLY A 130 13.05 24.13 -11.27
C GLY A 130 12.88 22.86 -10.43
N THR A 131 11.89 22.89 -9.55
CA THR A 131 12.03 22.33 -8.21
C THR A 131 10.57 21.80 -7.85
N ILE A 132 10.43 20.59 -7.26
CA ILE A 132 9.19 19.84 -6.85
C ILE A 132 8.53 20.28 -5.52
N ILE A 133 7.30 20.80 -5.52
CA ILE A 133 6.57 21.18 -4.30
C ILE A 133 5.47 20.21 -3.85
N PHE A 134 5.55 19.71 -2.60
CA PHE A 134 4.70 18.76 -1.90
C PHE A 134 4.54 19.28 -0.46
N GLY A 135 3.31 19.43 0.00
CA GLY A 135 3.02 19.87 1.37
C GLY A 135 3.08 18.71 2.38
N PRO A 136 3.27 18.97 3.69
CA PRO A 136 3.08 17.95 4.70
C PRO A 136 1.59 17.57 4.82
N SER A 137 1.30 16.29 4.97
CA SER A 137 -0.03 15.75 5.25
C SER A 137 0.11 14.44 6.00
N ARG A 138 -0.84 14.09 6.87
CA ARG A 138 -0.88 12.76 7.50
C ARG A 138 -2.12 11.98 7.07
N GLN A 139 -2.76 12.42 5.99
CA GLN A 139 -4.04 11.87 5.57
C GLN A 139 -3.92 10.37 5.26
N PHE A 140 -4.77 9.62 5.95
CA PHE A 140 -5.17 8.28 5.59
C PHE A 140 -6.62 8.36 5.12
N ARG A 141 -6.93 7.76 3.97
CA ARG A 141 -8.20 7.87 3.28
C ARG A 141 -8.81 6.50 3.12
N TRP A 142 -10.13 6.43 3.19
CA TRP A 142 -10.88 5.22 2.84
C TRP A 142 -11.07 5.11 1.33
N ALA A 143 -11.29 3.90 0.81
CA ALA A 143 -11.42 3.64 -0.63
C ALA A 143 -12.59 4.42 -1.27
N GLY A 144 -13.70 4.55 -0.53
CA GLY A 144 -14.92 5.26 -0.95
C GLY A 144 -15.00 6.72 -0.48
N ALA A 145 -13.93 7.27 0.09
CA ALA A 145 -13.87 8.66 0.52
C ALA A 145 -13.27 9.56 -0.58
N GLU A 146 -14.07 10.50 -1.08
CA GLU A 146 -13.65 11.63 -1.92
C GLU A 146 -12.44 12.38 -1.32
N ASN A 147 -11.70 13.12 -2.14
CA ASN A 147 -10.57 13.95 -1.71
C ASN A 147 -10.91 14.88 -0.52
N GLY A 148 -10.67 14.42 0.71
CA GLY A 148 -10.78 15.25 1.93
C GLY A 148 -11.74 14.76 3.01
N SER A 149 -12.52 13.69 2.81
CA SER A 149 -13.29 13.09 3.91
C SER A 149 -12.37 12.24 4.79
N ILE A 150 -11.77 12.91 5.76
CA ILE A 150 -11.29 12.32 7.01
C ILE A 150 -12.52 12.15 7.91
N GLU A 151 -12.75 10.93 8.39
CA GLU A 151 -13.48 10.77 9.67
C GLU A 151 -12.53 11.14 10.82
#